data_AF-R6YJR8-F1
#
_entry.id   AF-R6YJR8-F1
#
_cell.length_a   1.000
_cell.length_b   1.000
_cell.length_c   1.000
_cell.angle_alpha   90.00
_cell.angle_beta   90.00
_cell.angle_gamma   90.00
#
_symmetry.space_group_name_H-M   'P 1'
#
loop_
_entity.id
_entity.type
_entity.pdbx_description
1 polymer ?
#
loop_
_entity_poly.entity_id
_entity_poly.type
_entity_poly.pdbx_seq_one_letter_code
_entity_poly.pdbx_strand_id
1 'polypeptide(L)'
;MKRIRLFCFGVLACMLIVMGSAPHKVSAAAFKIGDWEYQRMVSDSLVSTGNNARLKKALQKVREGKEVTIAYLGGSITEGVGASPNEKCYAELSWKKFTKKYATLDNVSFVNAGMSGTPSPLGAIRYHRDVESKINGGKGPDILFLEFAVNDKEECTQGGAYEGLIRRAMKSGSAVVLIFSVFRDNFNLQDTYIPYGKYYDLPMISIKDGVKSQFDQPGFSEWFFHDYWHPTNAGHAFMADCIANLLEKVDWQMPQKDSMEDVSKVKPYKTDAFETLKMLTTHSIKKSNTGKNHEIKRVSAGGFKTKDKRTGIFHFDGKAKFPYSWKHKRKNSNKPLKIKVYCNKFLVVYKLSKNSHTGKADIVVDGKKIKTVNGYNRDGWNNARIVLAINEQSKKVHTIEIRMAKGNRKKEFTVLAMGYH
;
A
#
# COMPACT_ATOMS: atom_id res chain seq x y z
N MET A 1 76.99 -75.55 9.63
CA MET A 1 76.31 -76.48 10.57
C MET A 1 75.12 -75.77 11.20
N LYS A 2 73.94 -76.41 11.21
CA LYS A 2 72.67 -76.08 11.93
C LYS A 2 71.94 -74.77 11.50
N ARG A 3 70.82 -74.79 10.75
CA ARG A 3 69.39 -75.04 11.11
C ARG A 3 68.91 -74.08 12.24
N ILE A 4 67.80 -73.31 12.21
CA ILE A 4 66.42 -73.52 11.71
C ILE A 4 65.55 -72.22 11.85
N ARG A 5 64.59 -72.04 10.90
CA ARG A 5 63.21 -71.43 10.88
C ARG A 5 62.90 -70.07 11.56
N LEU A 6 62.39 -69.05 10.86
CA LEU A 6 61.06 -68.81 10.23
C LEU A 6 59.92 -68.52 11.22
N PHE A 7 59.42 -67.27 11.23
CA PHE A 7 58.04 -66.91 11.58
C PHE A 7 57.57 -65.68 10.79
N CYS A 8 56.46 -65.85 10.06
CA CYS A 8 55.63 -64.81 9.44
C CYS A 8 54.69 -64.17 10.47
N PHE A 9 54.12 -63.02 10.08
CA PHE A 9 52.81 -62.39 10.39
C PHE A 9 53.07 -60.88 10.60
N GLY A 10 52.55 -59.97 9.78
CA GLY A 10 51.17 -59.80 9.39
C GLY A 10 50.77 -58.41 9.85
N VAL A 11 50.86 -57.39 8.98
CA VAL A 11 50.53 -56.01 9.30
C VAL A 11 49.01 -55.90 9.46
N LEU A 12 48.58 -55.65 10.68
CA LEU A 12 47.18 -55.47 11.05
C LEU A 12 46.69 -54.11 10.56
N ALA A 13 45.80 -54.11 9.56
CA ALA A 13 45.04 -52.94 9.16
C ALA A 13 43.96 -52.65 10.23
N CYS A 14 44.16 -51.62 11.04
CA CYS A 14 43.10 -51.08 11.90
C CYS A 14 42.09 -50.31 11.03
N MET A 15 40.99 -50.96 10.66
CA MET A 15 39.75 -50.30 10.25
C MET A 15 39.26 -49.44 11.41
N LEU A 16 39.43 -48.12 11.33
CA LEU A 16 38.60 -47.20 12.11
C LEU A 16 37.18 -47.25 11.52
N ILE A 17 36.27 -47.91 12.24
CA ILE A 17 34.83 -47.78 12.04
C ILE A 17 34.48 -46.35 12.44
N VAL A 18 34.36 -45.46 11.45
CA VAL A 18 33.65 -44.19 11.62
C VAL A 18 32.18 -44.55 11.77
N MET A 19 31.71 -44.67 13.01
CA MET A 19 30.28 -44.63 13.29
C MET A 19 29.79 -43.24 12.87
N GLY A 20 29.22 -43.16 11.66
CA GLY A 20 28.51 -41.98 11.20
C GLY A 20 27.32 -41.73 12.11
N SER A 21 27.49 -40.85 13.10
CA SER A 21 26.35 -40.20 13.72
C SER A 21 25.73 -39.32 12.64
N ALA A 22 24.53 -39.71 12.19
CA ALA A 22 23.70 -38.82 11.40
C ALA A 22 23.59 -37.49 12.15
N PRO A 23 23.73 -36.33 11.49
CA PRO A 23 23.56 -35.06 12.18
C PRO A 23 22.16 -35.07 12.80
N HIS A 24 22.09 -35.02 14.13
CA HIS A 24 20.86 -34.75 14.81
C HIS A 24 20.32 -33.45 14.23
N LYS A 25 19.25 -33.55 13.43
CA LYS A 25 18.38 -32.41 13.16
C LYS A 25 17.82 -32.02 14.52
N VAL A 26 18.51 -31.11 15.19
CA VAL A 26 17.93 -30.33 16.26
C VAL A 26 16.76 -29.63 15.61
N SER A 27 15.56 -30.15 15.85
CA SER A 27 14.33 -29.42 15.62
C SER A 27 14.45 -28.16 16.45
N ALA A 28 14.83 -27.04 15.85
CA ALA A 28 14.74 -25.74 16.50
C ALA A 28 13.29 -25.63 16.99
N ALA A 29 13.10 -25.55 18.31
CA ALA A 29 11.78 -25.31 18.87
C ALA A 29 11.20 -24.09 18.13
N ALA A 30 9.99 -24.22 17.58
CA ALA A 30 9.35 -23.12 16.88
C ALA A 30 9.36 -21.90 17.80
N PHE A 31 9.87 -20.77 17.33
CA PHE A 31 9.86 -19.52 18.08
C PHE A 31 8.44 -19.24 18.57
N LYS A 32 8.29 -19.03 19.88
CA LYS A 32 7.02 -18.74 20.53
C LYS A 32 7.18 -17.50 21.39
N ILE A 33 6.28 -16.56 21.20
CA ILE A 33 6.11 -15.42 22.09
C ILE A 33 5.18 -15.88 23.21
N GLY A 34 5.60 -15.72 24.47
CA GLY A 34 4.75 -16.04 25.61
C GLY A 34 3.52 -15.12 25.65
N ASP A 35 2.39 -15.62 26.13
CA ASP A 35 1.10 -14.91 26.07
C ASP A 35 1.17 -13.49 26.67
N TRP A 36 1.83 -13.33 27.82
CA TRP A 36 1.99 -12.01 28.45
C TRP A 36 2.79 -11.04 27.57
N GLU A 37 3.90 -11.48 26.97
CA GLU A 37 4.71 -10.64 26.09
C GLU A 37 3.93 -10.31 24.81
N TYR A 38 3.16 -11.26 24.25
CA TYR A 38 2.31 -11.01 23.11
C TYR A 38 1.26 -9.94 23.40
N GLN A 39 0.58 -10.02 24.55
CA GLN A 39 -0.40 -9.00 24.94
C GLN A 39 0.25 -7.64 25.19
N ARG A 40 1.46 -7.62 25.77
CA ARG A 40 2.24 -6.40 25.92
C ARG A 40 2.58 -5.78 24.56
N MET A 41 3.08 -6.57 23.60
CA MET A 41 3.36 -6.12 22.24
C MET A 41 2.11 -5.53 21.56
N VAL A 42 0.95 -6.17 21.70
CA VAL A 42 -0.33 -5.67 21.18
C VAL A 42 -0.71 -4.34 21.87
N SER A 43 -0.52 -4.22 23.18
CA SER A 43 -0.77 -2.99 23.92
C SER A 43 0.17 -1.85 23.50
N ASP A 44 1.47 -2.13 23.38
CA ASP A 44 2.52 -1.18 23.02
C ASP A 44 2.37 -0.65 21.59
N SER A 45 1.59 -1.35 20.74
CA SER A 45 1.25 -0.86 19.40
C SER A 45 0.31 0.35 19.39
N LEU A 46 -0.44 0.60 20.47
CA LEU A 46 -1.42 1.68 20.52
C LEU A 46 -0.75 3.02 20.77
N VAL A 47 -0.66 3.86 19.73
CA VAL A 47 -0.07 5.21 19.84
C VAL A 47 -1.07 6.23 20.39
N SER A 48 -2.32 6.16 19.92
CA SER A 48 -3.41 7.05 20.35
C SER A 48 -4.75 6.45 19.99
N THR A 49 -5.77 6.67 20.82
CA THR A 49 -7.18 6.42 20.43
C THR A 49 -7.78 7.59 19.65
N GLY A 50 -7.14 8.76 19.67
CA GLY A 50 -7.64 10.01 19.08
C GLY A 50 -9.01 10.43 19.63
N ASN A 51 -9.68 11.31 18.88
CA ASN A 51 -11.10 11.59 19.05
C ASN A 51 -11.92 10.35 18.67
N ASN A 52 -12.64 9.80 19.64
CA ASN A 52 -13.32 8.52 19.45
C ASN A 52 -14.71 8.63 18.80
N ALA A 53 -15.22 9.84 18.52
CA ALA A 53 -16.61 10.06 18.15
C ALA A 53 -17.02 9.27 16.88
N ARG A 54 -16.16 9.28 15.85
CA ARG A 54 -16.47 8.61 14.58
C ARG A 54 -16.37 7.10 14.65
N LEU A 55 -15.37 6.57 15.37
CA LEU A 55 -15.27 5.13 15.61
C LEU A 55 -16.46 4.63 16.44
N LYS A 56 -16.86 5.36 17.48
CA LYS A 56 -18.06 5.03 18.26
C LYS A 56 -19.33 5.11 17.44
N LYS A 57 -19.46 6.07 16.52
CA LYS A 57 -20.57 6.13 15.58
C LYS A 57 -20.64 4.87 14.69
N ALA A 58 -19.50 4.38 14.20
CA ALA A 58 -19.45 3.14 13.43
C ALA A 58 -19.82 1.92 14.29
N LEU A 59 -19.32 1.83 15.54
CA LEU A 59 -19.68 0.78 16.50
C LEU A 59 -21.17 0.79 16.85
N GLN A 60 -21.76 1.97 17.05
CA GLN A 60 -23.19 2.11 17.27
C GLN A 60 -23.99 1.67 16.04
N LYS A 61 -23.60 2.14 14.85
CA LYS A 61 -24.27 1.80 13.59
C LYS A 61 -24.32 0.29 13.36
N VAL A 62 -23.21 -0.42 13.58
CA VAL A 62 -23.18 -1.88 13.41
C VAL A 62 -24.05 -2.61 14.44
N ARG A 63 -24.05 -2.17 15.71
CA ARG A 63 -24.88 -2.75 16.79
C ARG A 63 -26.37 -2.58 16.52
N GLU A 64 -26.76 -1.46 15.90
CA GLU A 64 -28.12 -1.18 15.44
C GLU A 64 -28.52 -1.99 14.19
N GLY A 65 -27.68 -2.89 13.69
CA GLY A 65 -27.96 -3.69 12.50
C GLY A 65 -27.87 -2.91 11.18
N LYS A 66 -27.37 -1.66 11.20
CA LYS A 66 -27.22 -0.84 9.98
C LYS A 66 -25.94 -1.22 9.24
N GLU A 67 -25.93 -1.07 7.92
CA GLU A 67 -24.76 -1.40 7.10
C GLU A 67 -23.54 -0.55 7.49
N VAL A 68 -22.41 -1.19 7.76
CA VAL A 68 -21.12 -0.55 8.05
C VAL A 68 -20.10 -0.98 7.01
N THR A 69 -19.41 -0.04 6.38
CA THR A 69 -18.30 -0.36 5.46
C THR A 69 -16.95 -0.06 6.11
N ILE A 70 -16.08 -1.07 6.15
CA ILE A 70 -14.69 -0.95 6.62
C ILE A 70 -13.75 -1.09 5.43
N ALA A 71 -12.96 -0.05 5.18
CA ALA A 71 -12.02 0.02 4.07
C ALA A 71 -10.56 0.10 4.55
N TYR A 72 -9.67 -0.53 3.78
CA TYR A 72 -8.23 -0.53 4.02
C TYR A 72 -7.52 -0.02 2.76
N LEU A 73 -6.81 1.10 2.88
CA LEU A 73 -6.07 1.69 1.77
C LEU A 73 -4.58 1.76 2.13
N GLY A 74 -3.77 1.04 1.36
CA GLY A 74 -2.34 0.99 1.62
C GLY A 74 -1.53 0.25 0.55
N GLY A 75 -0.34 -0.20 0.96
CA GLY A 75 0.65 -0.86 0.11
C GLY A 75 0.43 -2.36 -0.08
N SER A 76 1.54 -3.11 -0.22
CA SER A 76 1.56 -4.57 -0.39
C SER A 76 1.13 -5.32 0.85
N ILE A 77 1.43 -4.81 2.04
CA ILE A 77 1.01 -5.42 3.31
C ILE A 77 -0.52 -5.37 3.39
N THR A 78 -1.13 -4.21 3.10
CA THR A 78 -2.60 -4.08 2.98
C THR A 78 -3.18 -5.03 1.92
N GLU A 79 -2.51 -5.20 0.78
CA GLU A 79 -2.95 -6.14 -0.27
C GLU A 79 -2.91 -7.61 0.20
N GLY A 80 -2.19 -7.89 1.29
CA GLY A 80 -2.07 -9.22 1.90
C GLY A 80 -0.90 -10.03 1.37
N VAL A 81 0.16 -9.38 0.87
CA VAL A 81 1.41 -10.10 0.54
C VAL A 81 1.99 -10.72 1.82
N GLY A 82 2.46 -11.97 1.70
CA GLY A 82 2.97 -12.77 2.81
C GLY A 82 1.90 -13.56 3.58
N ALA A 83 0.61 -13.27 3.34
CA ALA A 83 -0.49 -14.11 3.83
C ALA A 83 -0.79 -15.25 2.84
N SER A 84 -0.91 -16.48 3.34
CA SER A 84 -1.27 -17.66 2.55
C SER A 84 -2.19 -18.62 3.34
N PRO A 85 -3.44 -18.81 2.92
CA PRO A 85 -4.12 -18.11 1.82
C PRO A 85 -4.35 -16.61 2.17
N ASN A 86 -4.71 -15.77 1.18
CA ASN A 86 -4.74 -14.31 1.34
C ASN A 86 -5.75 -13.82 2.39
N GLU A 87 -6.78 -14.61 2.69
CA GLU A 87 -7.79 -14.35 3.72
C GLU A 87 -7.23 -14.32 5.14
N LYS A 88 -5.96 -14.70 5.31
CA LYS A 88 -5.17 -14.54 6.53
C LYS A 88 -4.42 -13.20 6.60
N CYS A 89 -4.65 -12.28 5.66
CA CYS A 89 -4.09 -10.93 5.74
C CYS A 89 -4.74 -10.12 6.88
N TYR A 90 -4.00 -9.16 7.44
CA TYR A 90 -4.46 -8.41 8.60
C TYR A 90 -5.77 -7.66 8.34
N ALA A 91 -5.98 -7.18 7.11
CA ALA A 91 -7.16 -6.41 6.74
C ALA A 91 -8.43 -7.28 6.85
N GLU A 92 -8.39 -8.51 6.33
CA GLU A 92 -9.53 -9.41 6.41
C GLU A 92 -9.68 -10.02 7.80
N LEU A 93 -8.58 -10.36 8.48
CA LEU A 93 -8.63 -10.87 9.86
C LEU A 93 -9.21 -9.83 10.84
N SER A 94 -8.83 -8.56 10.72
CA SER A 94 -9.36 -7.48 11.57
C SER A 94 -10.82 -7.17 11.24
N TRP A 95 -11.22 -7.18 9.96
CA TRP A 95 -12.63 -7.12 9.58
C TRP A 95 -13.43 -8.29 10.19
N LYS A 96 -12.97 -9.54 10.08
CA LYS A 96 -13.62 -10.71 10.70
C LYS A 96 -13.73 -10.57 12.22
N LYS A 97 -12.69 -10.07 12.89
CA LYS A 97 -12.71 -9.80 14.35
C LYS A 97 -13.74 -8.73 14.70
N PHE A 98 -13.81 -7.63 13.93
CA PHE A 98 -14.81 -6.58 14.10
C PHE A 98 -16.22 -7.15 13.94
N THR A 99 -16.49 -7.83 12.83
CA THR A 99 -17.81 -8.39 12.52
C THR A 99 -18.24 -9.38 13.60
N LYS A 100 -17.36 -10.32 13.99
CA LYS A 100 -17.66 -11.30 15.04
C LYS A 100 -17.97 -10.65 16.40
N LYS A 101 -17.30 -9.54 16.74
CA LYS A 101 -17.45 -8.90 18.06
C LYS A 101 -18.65 -7.94 18.12
N TYR A 102 -18.93 -7.22 17.04
CA TYR A 102 -19.86 -6.08 17.08
C TYR A 102 -21.09 -6.22 16.19
N ALA A 103 -21.06 -7.09 15.17
CA ALA A 103 -22.18 -7.23 14.25
C ALA A 103 -23.30 -8.11 14.82
N THR A 104 -24.53 -7.63 14.66
CA THR A 104 -25.76 -8.35 15.01
C THR A 104 -26.38 -9.05 13.80
N LEU A 105 -25.99 -8.65 12.58
CA LEU A 105 -26.44 -9.18 11.29
C LEU A 105 -25.24 -9.33 10.34
N ASP A 106 -25.46 -9.83 9.13
CA ASP A 106 -24.46 -9.76 8.03
C ASP A 106 -24.46 -8.37 7.38
N ASN A 107 -24.07 -7.36 8.16
CA ASN A 107 -24.18 -5.93 7.82
C ASN A 107 -22.83 -5.20 7.76
N VAL A 108 -21.70 -5.92 7.69
CA VAL A 108 -20.36 -5.29 7.65
C VAL A 108 -19.65 -5.57 6.32
N SER A 109 -19.65 -4.59 5.43
CA SER A 109 -18.98 -4.65 4.13
C SER A 109 -17.45 -4.48 4.26
N PHE A 110 -16.68 -5.38 3.62
CA PHE A 110 -15.22 -5.35 3.59
C PHE A 110 -14.69 -4.77 2.28
N VAL A 111 -13.80 -3.78 2.38
CA VAL A 111 -13.10 -3.21 1.22
C VAL A 111 -11.58 -3.29 1.42
N ASN A 112 -10.95 -4.29 0.81
CA ASN A 112 -9.50 -4.26 0.60
C ASN A 112 -9.16 -3.39 -0.62
N ALA A 113 -8.42 -2.32 -0.38
CA ALA A 113 -7.86 -1.43 -1.40
C ALA A 113 -6.33 -1.32 -1.26
N GLY A 114 -5.65 -2.39 -0.84
CA GLY A 114 -4.19 -2.49 -0.88
C GLY A 114 -3.66 -2.61 -2.31
N MET A 115 -2.52 -1.98 -2.60
CA MET A 115 -1.84 -2.13 -3.88
C MET A 115 -0.32 -2.10 -3.71
N SER A 116 0.32 -3.22 -4.05
CA SER A 116 1.76 -3.43 -3.90
C SER A 116 2.59 -2.36 -4.60
N GLY A 117 3.66 -1.93 -3.92
CA GLY A 117 4.63 -0.99 -4.45
C GLY A 117 4.06 0.40 -4.74
N THR A 118 3.03 0.82 -4.00
CA THR A 118 2.38 2.12 -4.21
C THR A 118 2.44 3.02 -2.98
N PRO A 119 2.83 4.30 -3.15
CA PRO A 119 2.76 5.29 -2.09
C PRO A 119 1.40 6.01 -2.06
N SER A 120 1.17 6.81 -1.03
CA SER A 120 -0.05 7.57 -0.79
C SER A 120 -0.49 8.49 -1.94
N PRO A 121 0.38 9.11 -2.78
CA PRO A 121 -0.07 9.82 -3.98
C PRO A 121 -0.89 8.96 -4.94
N LEU A 122 -0.49 7.69 -5.13
CA LEU A 122 -1.27 6.78 -5.96
C LEU A 122 -2.54 6.32 -5.23
N GLY A 123 -2.48 6.15 -3.89
CA GLY A 123 -3.65 5.98 -3.04
C GLY A 123 -4.70 7.09 -3.25
N ALA A 124 -4.28 8.35 -3.20
CA ALA A 124 -5.14 9.52 -3.41
C ALA A 124 -5.74 9.55 -4.82
N ILE A 125 -4.95 9.23 -5.85
CA ILE A 125 -5.44 9.14 -7.24
C ILE A 125 -6.53 8.08 -7.37
N ARG A 126 -6.34 6.91 -6.76
CA ARG A 126 -7.23 5.75 -6.94
C ARG A 126 -8.36 5.65 -5.89
N TYR A 127 -8.39 6.54 -4.90
CA TYR A 127 -9.31 6.45 -3.77
C TYR A 127 -10.78 6.32 -4.21
N HIS A 128 -11.19 7.12 -5.20
CA HIS A 128 -12.55 7.00 -5.74
C HIS A 128 -12.84 5.62 -6.32
N ARG A 129 -11.93 5.09 -7.16
CA ARG A 129 -12.10 3.82 -7.86
C ARG A 129 -12.03 2.62 -6.91
N ASP A 130 -11.17 2.68 -5.90
CA ASP A 130 -10.83 1.52 -5.09
C ASP A 130 -11.55 1.48 -3.74
N VAL A 131 -12.08 2.62 -3.29
CA VAL A 131 -12.81 2.77 -2.01
C VAL A 131 -14.19 3.36 -2.25
N GLU A 132 -14.30 4.63 -2.65
CA GLU A 132 -15.59 5.33 -2.68
C GLU A 132 -16.63 4.67 -3.61
N SER A 133 -16.21 4.15 -4.77
CA SER A 133 -17.11 3.50 -5.72
C SER A 133 -17.55 2.10 -5.29
N LYS A 134 -17.06 1.59 -4.15
CA LYS A 134 -17.46 0.31 -3.57
C LYS A 134 -18.40 0.48 -2.36
N ILE A 135 -18.69 1.71 -1.96
CA ILE A 135 -19.55 1.97 -0.80
C ILE A 135 -21.02 1.96 -1.25
N ASN A 136 -21.84 1.16 -0.59
CA ASN A 136 -23.28 1.15 -0.78
C ASN A 136 -23.91 2.17 0.19
N GLY A 137 -24.29 3.34 -0.33
CA GLY A 137 -24.84 4.44 0.48
C GLY A 137 -23.78 5.24 1.24
N GLY A 138 -24.15 6.44 1.71
CA GLY A 138 -23.21 7.35 2.38
C GLY A 138 -22.24 8.06 1.42
N LYS A 139 -21.31 8.85 2.00
CA LYS A 139 -20.32 9.66 1.25
C LYS A 139 -18.90 9.05 1.25
N GLY A 140 -18.69 7.97 2.01
CA GLY A 140 -17.41 7.29 2.21
C GLY A 140 -17.58 6.08 3.14
N PRO A 141 -16.52 5.29 3.38
CA PRO A 141 -16.58 4.19 4.34
C PRO A 141 -16.82 4.70 5.77
N ASP A 142 -17.40 3.89 6.63
CA ASP A 142 -17.57 4.26 8.05
C ASP A 142 -16.21 4.27 8.77
N ILE A 143 -15.33 3.32 8.44
CA ILE A 143 -13.95 3.25 8.94
C ILE A 143 -12.99 3.11 7.76
N LEU A 144 -11.97 3.96 7.71
CA LEU A 144 -10.86 3.89 6.76
C LEU A 144 -9.53 3.70 7.49
N PHE A 145 -8.87 2.58 7.25
CA PHE A 145 -7.48 2.36 7.66
C PHE A 145 -6.51 2.83 6.57
N LEU A 146 -5.53 3.66 6.94
CA LEU A 146 -4.47 4.16 6.06
C LEU A 146 -3.11 3.55 6.44
N GLU A 147 -2.48 2.85 5.52
CA GLU A 147 -1.22 2.10 5.76
C GLU A 147 -0.21 2.38 4.63
N PHE A 148 0.62 3.40 4.81
CA PHE A 148 1.64 3.83 3.82
C PHE A 148 3.01 4.14 4.43
N ALA A 149 3.20 3.92 5.73
CA ALA A 149 4.40 4.35 6.45
C ALA A 149 5.69 3.70 5.93
N VAL A 150 5.60 2.52 5.32
CA VAL A 150 6.75 1.83 4.72
C VAL A 150 6.84 2.02 3.20
N ASN A 151 5.83 2.66 2.59
CA ASN A 151 5.75 2.85 1.14
C ASN A 151 6.09 4.28 0.67
N ASP A 152 5.91 5.27 1.53
CA ASP A 152 5.99 6.68 1.16
C ASP A 152 7.41 7.24 1.12
N LYS A 153 8.44 6.39 1.26
CA LYS A 153 9.82 6.82 1.09
C LYS A 153 9.97 7.48 -0.28
N GLU A 154 10.39 8.75 -0.28
CA GLU A 154 10.61 9.58 -1.46
C GLU A 154 9.36 9.84 -2.34
N GLU A 155 8.16 9.77 -1.77
CA GLU A 155 6.96 10.11 -2.51
C GLU A 155 6.95 11.61 -2.92
N CYS A 156 6.30 11.94 -4.05
CA CYS A 156 6.50 13.21 -4.74
C CYS A 156 5.72 14.41 -4.18
N THR A 157 4.88 14.23 -3.16
CA THR A 157 4.01 15.26 -2.57
C THR A 157 4.46 15.71 -1.18
N GLN A 158 5.50 15.07 -0.64
CA GLN A 158 6.07 15.29 0.69
C GLN A 158 5.02 15.23 1.82
N GLY A 159 4.11 14.25 1.79
CA GLY A 159 3.03 14.07 2.76
C GLY A 159 1.71 14.76 2.38
N GLY A 160 1.70 15.62 1.35
CA GLY A 160 0.49 16.30 0.91
C GLY A 160 -0.62 15.35 0.43
N ALA A 161 -0.28 14.25 -0.24
CA ALA A 161 -1.27 13.25 -0.63
C ALA A 161 -1.79 12.43 0.55
N TYR A 162 -0.95 12.15 1.55
CA TYR A 162 -1.34 11.45 2.78
C TYR A 162 -2.36 12.29 3.57
N GLU A 163 -2.08 13.58 3.75
CA GLU A 163 -3.02 14.53 4.33
C GLU A 163 -4.30 14.69 3.51
N GLY A 164 -4.17 14.75 2.18
CA GLY A 164 -5.31 14.80 1.27
C GLY A 164 -6.25 13.60 1.47
N LEU A 165 -5.71 12.39 1.66
CA LEU A 165 -6.51 11.19 1.97
C LEU A 165 -7.21 11.30 3.32
N ILE A 166 -6.51 11.73 4.37
CA ILE A 166 -7.08 11.94 5.71
C ILE A 166 -8.26 12.90 5.61
N ARG A 167 -8.03 14.10 5.06
CA ARG A 167 -9.04 15.16 4.99
C ARG A 167 -10.20 14.77 4.09
N ARG A 168 -9.95 14.14 2.93
CA ARG A 168 -11.02 13.65 2.05
C ARG A 168 -11.93 12.64 2.74
N ALA A 169 -11.35 11.63 3.40
CA ALA A 169 -12.12 10.64 4.15
C ALA A 169 -12.88 11.28 5.33
N MET A 170 -12.24 12.22 6.03
CA MET A 170 -12.90 12.95 7.11
C MET A 170 -14.09 13.80 6.63
N LYS A 171 -13.98 14.47 5.48
CA LYS A 171 -15.11 15.22 4.86
C LYS A 171 -16.30 14.34 4.50
N SER A 172 -16.04 13.06 4.22
CA SER A 172 -17.07 12.06 3.98
C SER A 172 -17.67 11.47 5.25
N GLY A 173 -17.19 11.87 6.44
CA GLY A 173 -17.67 11.39 7.74
C GLY A 173 -16.99 10.11 8.24
N SER A 174 -15.95 9.62 7.55
CA SER A 174 -15.22 8.41 7.94
C SER A 174 -14.46 8.62 9.25
N ALA A 175 -14.41 7.58 10.08
CA ALA A 175 -13.36 7.41 11.07
C ALA A 175 -12.06 7.03 10.35
N VAL A 176 -11.00 7.81 10.50
CA VAL A 176 -9.70 7.53 9.84
C VAL A 176 -8.73 7.00 10.88
N VAL A 177 -8.17 5.82 10.64
CA VAL A 177 -7.18 5.17 11.52
C VAL A 177 -5.86 5.04 10.77
N LEU A 178 -4.76 5.49 11.37
CA LEU A 178 -3.44 5.38 10.78
C LEU A 178 -2.73 4.11 11.30
N ILE A 179 -2.18 3.32 10.37
CA ILE A 179 -1.38 2.14 10.70
C ILE A 179 0.05 2.37 10.20
N PHE A 180 1.00 2.25 11.11
CA PHE A 180 2.43 2.33 10.82
C PHE A 180 3.05 0.93 10.85
N SER A 181 3.03 0.24 9.70
CA SER A 181 3.76 -1.02 9.48
C SER A 181 5.27 -0.83 9.65
N VAL A 182 6.02 -1.93 9.64
CA VAL A 182 7.49 -1.94 9.80
C VAL A 182 8.13 -2.98 8.88
N PHE A 183 9.34 -2.70 8.38
CA PHE A 183 10.17 -3.67 7.66
C PHE A 183 11.16 -4.37 8.59
N ARG A 184 11.82 -5.42 8.08
CA ARG A 184 12.73 -6.28 8.85
C ARG A 184 13.93 -5.52 9.46
N ASP A 185 14.33 -4.42 8.86
CA ASP A 185 15.39 -3.51 9.36
C ASP A 185 14.88 -2.42 10.31
N ASN A 186 13.67 -2.59 10.88
CA ASN A 186 13.01 -1.63 11.76
C ASN A 186 12.68 -0.27 11.08
N PHE A 187 12.63 -0.25 9.74
CA PHE A 187 12.29 0.94 8.97
C PHE A 187 10.76 1.17 8.90
N ASN A 188 10.35 2.42 9.14
CA ASN A 188 9.09 3.01 8.68
C ASN A 188 9.18 4.55 8.74
N LEU A 189 8.10 5.23 8.34
CA LEU A 189 7.95 6.69 8.40
C LEU A 189 6.97 7.14 9.49
N GLN A 190 6.87 6.41 10.61
CA GLN A 190 5.91 6.79 11.67
C GLN A 190 6.20 8.19 12.24
N ASP A 191 7.47 8.57 12.38
CA ASP A 191 7.85 9.89 12.91
C ASP A 191 7.42 11.03 11.97
N THR A 192 7.30 10.73 10.67
CA THR A 192 6.72 11.65 9.68
C THR A 192 5.19 11.76 9.83
N TYR A 193 4.49 10.67 10.16
CA TYR A 193 3.03 10.59 10.06
C TYR A 193 2.27 10.68 11.38
N ILE A 194 2.90 10.38 12.52
CA ILE A 194 2.34 10.64 13.85
C ILE A 194 1.95 12.12 14.03
N PRO A 195 2.74 13.11 13.58
CA PRO A 195 2.33 14.52 13.64
C PRO A 195 1.00 14.82 12.93
N TYR A 196 0.72 14.17 11.79
CA TYR A 196 -0.58 14.32 11.11
C TYR A 196 -1.72 13.71 11.95
N GLY A 197 -1.50 12.52 12.51
CA GLY A 197 -2.50 11.89 13.37
C GLY A 197 -2.77 12.70 14.65
N LYS A 198 -1.74 13.26 15.29
CA LYS A 198 -1.92 14.21 16.41
C LYS A 198 -2.68 15.47 15.99
N TYR A 199 -2.35 16.03 14.83
CA TYR A 199 -2.97 17.27 14.34
C TYR A 199 -4.48 17.10 14.06
N TYR A 200 -4.88 15.95 13.52
CA TYR A 200 -6.29 15.64 13.22
C TYR A 200 -6.99 14.83 14.33
N ASP A 201 -6.34 14.66 15.48
CA ASP A 201 -6.82 13.86 16.61
C ASP A 201 -7.28 12.45 16.20
N LEU A 202 -6.45 11.75 15.43
CA LEU A 202 -6.78 10.45 14.84
C LEU A 202 -6.31 9.28 15.71
N PRO A 203 -7.07 8.17 15.72
CA PRO A 203 -6.58 6.87 16.17
C PRO A 203 -5.34 6.43 15.38
N MET A 204 -4.34 5.91 16.09
CA MET A 204 -3.04 5.53 15.52
C MET A 204 -2.52 4.22 16.13
N ILE A 205 -2.05 3.33 15.26
CA ILE A 205 -1.42 2.05 15.61
C ILE A 205 -0.02 2.00 15.00
N SER A 206 0.98 1.69 15.81
CA SER A 206 2.36 1.47 15.40
C SER A 206 2.75 0.01 15.58
N ILE A 207 2.82 -0.73 14.47
CA ILE A 207 3.30 -2.11 14.49
C ILE A 207 4.78 -2.14 14.89
N LYS A 208 5.54 -1.12 14.48
CA LYS A 208 6.93 -0.94 14.91
C LYS A 208 7.03 -0.86 16.43
N ASP A 209 6.23 -0.03 17.09
CA ASP A 209 6.29 0.10 18.55
C ASP A 209 5.86 -1.18 19.25
N GLY A 210 4.86 -1.89 18.69
CA GLY A 210 4.40 -3.16 19.23
C GLY A 210 5.45 -4.28 19.14
N VAL A 211 6.30 -4.30 18.12
CA VAL A 211 7.29 -5.38 17.94
C VAL A 211 8.73 -4.98 18.27
N LYS A 212 8.98 -3.71 18.66
CA LYS A 212 10.35 -3.18 18.83
C LYS A 212 11.21 -4.00 19.80
N SER A 213 10.63 -4.54 20.87
CA SER A 213 11.34 -5.35 21.88
C SER A 213 11.81 -6.70 21.36
N GLN A 214 11.31 -7.13 20.19
CA GLN A 214 11.53 -8.46 19.66
C GLN A 214 12.57 -8.52 18.53
N PHE A 215 13.00 -7.38 17.96
CA PHE A 215 13.93 -7.38 16.81
C PHE A 215 15.26 -8.10 17.10
N ASP A 216 15.75 -8.04 18.34
CA ASP A 216 17.00 -8.69 18.75
C ASP A 216 16.80 -10.14 19.23
N GLN A 217 15.56 -10.63 19.28
CA GLN A 217 15.26 -11.98 19.77
C GLN A 217 15.46 -13.03 18.67
N PRO A 218 16.26 -14.10 18.92
CA PRO A 218 16.45 -15.16 17.96
C PRO A 218 15.13 -15.79 17.52
N GLY A 219 14.85 -15.84 16.22
CA GLY A 219 13.64 -16.43 15.64
C GLY A 219 12.46 -15.48 15.46
N PHE A 220 12.51 -14.24 15.99
CA PHE A 220 11.44 -13.26 15.77
C PHE A 220 11.30 -12.87 14.30
N SER A 221 12.44 -12.68 13.61
CA SER A 221 12.46 -12.33 12.19
C SER A 221 11.67 -13.34 11.35
N GLU A 222 11.86 -14.63 11.58
CA GLU A 222 11.19 -15.73 10.87
C GLU A 222 9.73 -15.87 11.29
N TRP A 223 9.41 -15.54 12.55
CA TRP A 223 8.04 -15.53 13.04
C TRP A 223 7.22 -14.41 12.41
N PHE A 224 7.75 -13.18 12.38
CA PHE A 224 7.00 -12.02 11.92
C PHE A 224 7.09 -11.80 10.41
N PHE A 225 8.27 -11.97 9.79
CA PHE A 225 8.52 -11.55 8.41
C PHE A 225 8.65 -12.72 7.43
N HIS A 226 7.74 -12.80 6.46
CA HIS A 226 7.78 -13.75 5.34
C HIS A 226 8.99 -13.51 4.42
N ASP A 227 9.29 -12.25 4.14
CA ASP A 227 10.48 -11.82 3.42
C ASP A 227 11.04 -10.57 4.11
N TYR A 228 11.87 -9.76 3.45
CA TYR A 228 12.38 -8.53 4.08
C TYR A 228 11.28 -7.48 4.36
N TRP A 229 10.20 -7.49 3.58
CA TRP A 229 9.18 -6.44 3.53
C TRP A 229 7.86 -6.85 4.18
N HIS A 230 7.47 -8.11 4.05
CA HIS A 230 6.09 -8.53 4.27
C HIS A 230 5.96 -9.43 5.50
N PRO A 231 4.87 -9.28 6.29
CA PRO A 231 4.59 -10.19 7.40
C PRO A 231 4.24 -11.61 6.95
N THR A 232 4.51 -12.61 7.80
CA THR A 232 3.94 -13.95 7.71
C THR A 232 2.45 -13.93 8.09
N ASN A 233 1.76 -15.08 8.02
CA ASN A 233 0.43 -15.24 8.61
C ASN A 233 0.38 -14.86 10.11
N ALA A 234 1.44 -15.15 10.88
CA ALA A 234 1.50 -14.79 12.29
C ALA A 234 1.67 -13.27 12.47
N GLY A 235 2.52 -12.64 11.66
CA GLY A 235 2.64 -11.18 11.65
C GLY A 235 1.36 -10.47 11.23
N HIS A 236 0.64 -10.98 10.23
CA HIS A 236 -0.69 -10.48 9.84
C HIS A 236 -1.73 -10.64 10.96
N ALA A 237 -1.72 -11.77 11.67
CA ALA A 237 -2.59 -11.99 12.83
C ALA A 237 -2.29 -11.00 13.96
N PHE A 238 -1.01 -10.75 14.27
CA PHE A 238 -0.58 -9.74 15.22
C PHE A 238 -1.08 -8.34 14.86
N MET A 239 -0.91 -7.92 13.59
CA MET A 239 -1.44 -6.64 13.11
C MET A 239 -2.97 -6.54 13.29
N ALA A 240 -3.70 -7.62 13.04
CA ALA A 240 -5.15 -7.65 13.26
C ALA A 240 -5.53 -7.56 14.75
N ASP A 241 -4.74 -8.15 15.65
CA ASP A 241 -4.93 -8.04 17.10
C ASP A 241 -4.64 -6.62 17.61
N CYS A 242 -3.65 -5.93 17.05
CA CYS A 242 -3.39 -4.52 17.34
C CYS A 242 -4.59 -3.63 16.99
N ILE A 243 -5.24 -3.89 15.84
CA ILE A 243 -6.48 -3.20 15.44
C ILE A 243 -7.63 -3.53 16.40
N ALA A 244 -7.78 -4.80 16.77
CA ALA A 244 -8.81 -5.23 17.72
C ALA A 244 -8.64 -4.55 19.10
N ASN A 245 -7.40 -4.44 19.59
CA ASN A 245 -7.07 -3.74 20.82
C ASN A 245 -7.45 -2.25 20.75
N LEU A 246 -7.10 -1.54 19.67
CA LEU A 246 -7.54 -0.14 19.49
C LEU A 246 -9.07 -0.02 19.59
N LEU A 247 -9.80 -0.84 18.84
CA LEU A 247 -11.26 -0.79 18.79
C LEU A 247 -11.89 -1.10 20.15
N GLU A 248 -11.34 -2.06 20.88
CA GLU A 248 -11.76 -2.38 22.24
C GLU A 248 -11.54 -1.22 23.19
N LYS A 249 -10.35 -0.60 23.20
CA LYS A 249 -10.08 0.58 24.05
C LYS A 249 -11.06 1.71 23.74
N VAL A 250 -11.34 1.97 22.48
CA VAL A 250 -12.32 2.98 22.05
C VAL A 250 -13.73 2.62 22.51
N ASP A 251 -14.13 1.35 22.45
CA ASP A 251 -15.45 0.92 22.88
C ASP A 251 -15.67 1.19 24.38
N TRP A 252 -14.68 0.87 25.22
CA TRP A 252 -14.70 1.09 26.67
C TRP A 252 -14.63 2.56 27.11
N GLN A 253 -14.17 3.47 26.26
CA GLN A 253 -14.11 4.90 26.58
C GLN A 253 -15.52 5.54 26.63
N MET A 254 -15.66 6.65 27.35
CA MET A 254 -16.86 7.48 27.22
C MET A 254 -16.93 8.16 25.84
N PRO A 255 -18.13 8.34 25.27
CA PRO A 255 -18.28 8.98 23.97
C PRO A 255 -17.85 10.44 24.01
N GLN A 256 -17.02 10.83 23.06
CA GLN A 256 -16.64 12.22 22.84
C GLN A 256 -17.51 12.84 21.74
N LYS A 257 -17.57 14.17 21.73
CA LYS A 257 -18.08 14.92 20.56
C LYS A 257 -17.00 14.95 19.48
N ASP A 258 -17.41 14.89 18.21
CA ASP A 258 -16.47 15.08 17.10
C ASP A 258 -15.90 16.50 17.14
N SER A 259 -14.61 16.62 17.45
CA SER A 259 -13.90 17.89 17.55
C SER A 259 -13.65 18.53 16.19
N MET A 260 -13.77 17.76 15.09
CA MET A 260 -13.49 18.19 13.72
C MET A 260 -14.57 17.71 12.75
N GLU A 261 -15.85 17.85 13.13
CA GLU A 261 -17.01 17.44 12.32
C GLU A 261 -16.91 17.96 10.88
N ASP A 262 -16.52 19.23 10.72
CA ASP A 262 -16.19 19.84 9.42
C ASP A 262 -14.70 20.17 9.31
N VAL A 263 -13.91 19.18 8.89
CA VAL A 263 -12.47 19.34 8.65
C VAL A 263 -12.14 20.40 7.59
N SER A 264 -13.10 20.84 6.76
CA SER A 264 -12.87 21.92 5.79
C SER A 264 -12.63 23.27 6.46
N LYS A 265 -13.13 23.45 7.70
CA LYS A 265 -12.88 24.64 8.53
C LYS A 265 -11.55 24.57 9.28
N VAL A 266 -10.92 23.39 9.34
CA VAL A 266 -9.61 23.19 9.94
C VAL A 266 -8.53 23.46 8.89
N LYS A 267 -7.58 24.34 9.20
CA LYS A 267 -6.42 24.61 8.36
C LYS A 267 -5.69 23.28 8.04
N PRO A 268 -5.20 23.05 6.82
CA PRO A 268 -4.35 21.90 6.57
C PRO A 268 -3.05 21.99 7.38
N TYR A 269 -2.57 20.86 7.91
CA TYR A 269 -1.27 20.74 8.55
C TYR A 269 -0.14 21.09 7.58
N LYS A 270 -0.21 20.58 6.34
CA LYS A 270 0.73 20.91 5.26
C LYS A 270 0.01 21.46 4.03
N THR A 271 -0.95 20.74 3.47
CA THR A 271 -1.73 21.18 2.32
C THR A 271 -3.01 20.36 2.11
N ASP A 272 -4.08 21.01 1.67
CA ASP A 272 -5.33 20.40 1.22
C ASP A 272 -5.38 20.16 -0.30
N ALA A 273 -4.30 20.50 -1.02
CA ALA A 273 -4.33 20.57 -2.49
C ALA A 273 -4.41 19.20 -3.20
N PHE A 274 -4.36 18.10 -2.45
CA PHE A 274 -4.45 16.72 -2.96
C PHE A 274 -5.73 15.98 -2.51
N GLU A 275 -6.63 16.63 -1.76
CA GLU A 275 -7.85 16.00 -1.24
C GLU A 275 -8.79 15.49 -2.32
N THR A 276 -8.87 16.18 -3.46
CA THR A 276 -9.87 15.89 -4.50
C THR A 276 -9.23 15.41 -5.79
N LEU A 277 -8.07 14.76 -5.70
CA LEU A 277 -7.43 14.14 -6.85
C LEU A 277 -8.40 13.18 -7.57
N LYS A 278 -8.49 13.35 -8.89
CA LYS A 278 -9.30 12.54 -9.80
C LYS A 278 -8.39 11.66 -10.65
N MET A 279 -8.83 10.43 -10.90
CA MET A 279 -8.13 9.50 -11.78
C MET A 279 -8.53 9.67 -13.24
N LEU A 280 -7.54 9.90 -14.10
CA LEU A 280 -7.69 9.86 -15.55
C LEU A 280 -7.09 8.54 -16.10
N THR A 281 -7.92 7.80 -16.84
CA THR A 281 -7.54 6.57 -17.57
C THR A 281 -8.12 6.60 -18.98
N THR A 282 -7.80 5.60 -19.82
CA THR A 282 -8.46 5.43 -21.11
C THR A 282 -9.98 5.20 -21.00
N HIS A 283 -10.46 4.66 -19.88
CA HIS A 283 -11.89 4.48 -19.62
C HIS A 283 -12.58 5.80 -19.25
N SER A 284 -11.91 6.66 -18.45
CA SER A 284 -12.42 7.97 -18.04
C SER A 284 -12.77 8.86 -19.25
N ILE A 285 -12.03 8.73 -20.35
CA ILE A 285 -12.27 9.49 -21.59
C ILE A 285 -13.57 9.06 -22.28
N LYS A 286 -13.86 7.76 -22.34
CA LYS A 286 -15.07 7.24 -23.01
C LYS A 286 -16.36 7.75 -22.35
N LYS A 287 -16.33 7.96 -21.03
CA LYS A 287 -17.45 8.56 -20.25
C LYS A 287 -17.53 10.09 -20.35
N SER A 288 -16.55 10.77 -20.95
CA SER A 288 -16.56 12.23 -21.10
C SER A 288 -17.28 12.73 -22.37
N ASN A 289 -17.48 11.84 -23.37
CA ASN A 289 -18.29 12.14 -24.57
C ASN A 289 -19.79 12.30 -24.26
N THR A 290 -20.22 12.14 -23.00
CA THR A 290 -21.58 12.40 -22.52
C THR A 290 -21.72 13.69 -21.70
N GLY A 291 -20.72 14.60 -21.76
CA GLY A 291 -20.85 16.00 -21.32
C GLY A 291 -20.53 16.30 -19.85
N LYS A 292 -20.07 15.34 -19.03
CA LYS A 292 -19.98 15.50 -17.56
C LYS A 292 -18.59 15.82 -16.97
N ASN A 293 -17.54 16.08 -17.75
CA ASN A 293 -16.22 16.37 -17.19
C ASN A 293 -15.57 17.64 -17.77
N HIS A 294 -15.94 18.80 -17.22
CA HIS A 294 -15.53 20.12 -17.73
C HIS A 294 -14.02 20.41 -17.61
N GLU A 295 -13.28 19.70 -16.76
CA GLU A 295 -11.85 19.93 -16.52
C GLU A 295 -10.98 19.34 -17.64
N ILE A 296 -11.31 18.14 -18.14
CA ILE A 296 -10.59 17.49 -19.23
C ILE A 296 -11.11 18.02 -20.57
N LYS A 297 -10.38 18.96 -21.17
CA LYS A 297 -10.79 19.62 -22.41
C LYS A 297 -10.53 18.76 -23.64
N ARG A 298 -9.41 18.03 -23.67
CA ARG A 298 -9.05 17.17 -24.82
C ARG A 298 -8.03 16.12 -24.42
N VAL A 299 -8.17 14.91 -24.96
CA VAL A 299 -7.11 13.89 -24.93
C VAL A 299 -6.87 13.34 -26.32
N SER A 300 -5.60 13.26 -26.72
CA SER A 300 -5.14 12.60 -27.93
C SER A 300 -4.10 11.54 -27.57
N ALA A 301 -4.41 10.27 -27.83
CA ALA A 301 -3.53 9.16 -27.47
C ALA A 301 -2.20 9.16 -28.26
N GLY A 302 -2.16 9.75 -29.45
CA GLY A 302 -0.99 9.71 -30.33
C GLY A 302 -0.45 8.29 -30.52
N GLY A 303 0.84 8.09 -30.25
CA GLY A 303 1.50 6.80 -30.25
C GLY A 303 1.12 5.86 -29.11
N PHE A 304 0.39 6.30 -28.09
CA PHE A 304 0.09 5.51 -26.89
C PHE A 304 -1.31 4.85 -26.94
N LYS A 305 -1.67 4.32 -28.10
CA LYS A 305 -3.01 3.78 -28.38
C LYS A 305 -3.21 2.30 -28.03
N THR A 306 -2.19 1.63 -27.49
CA THR A 306 -2.28 0.20 -27.17
C THR A 306 -2.64 -0.02 -25.70
N LYS A 307 -3.41 -1.08 -25.41
CA LYS A 307 -3.63 -1.57 -24.04
C LYS A 307 -2.42 -2.38 -23.56
N ASP A 308 -1.95 -2.13 -22.34
CA ASP A 308 -1.00 -3.03 -21.69
C ASP A 308 -1.77 -4.12 -20.93
N LYS A 309 -1.39 -5.39 -21.14
CA LYS A 309 -1.95 -6.55 -20.44
C LYS A 309 -1.13 -6.96 -19.21
N ARG A 310 0.02 -6.32 -18.99
CA ARG A 310 0.97 -6.62 -17.89
C ARG A 310 1.13 -5.39 -17.01
N THR A 311 0.10 -5.09 -16.22
CA THR A 311 0.05 -3.93 -15.30
C THR A 311 -0.03 -4.34 -13.83
N GLY A 312 0.34 -5.59 -13.52
CA GLY A 312 0.16 -6.20 -12.21
C GLY A 312 -1.27 -6.67 -11.98
N ILE A 313 -1.43 -7.68 -11.13
CA ILE A 313 -2.71 -8.20 -10.66
C ILE A 313 -2.80 -8.05 -9.15
N PHE A 314 -4.02 -7.99 -8.63
CA PHE A 314 -4.27 -8.00 -7.19
C PHE A 314 -4.12 -9.41 -6.61
N HIS A 315 -3.53 -9.52 -5.41
CA HIS A 315 -3.37 -10.81 -4.74
C HIS A 315 -4.70 -11.41 -4.24
N PHE A 316 -5.67 -10.57 -3.87
CA PHE A 316 -6.95 -11.00 -3.30
C PHE A 316 -8.01 -11.42 -4.33
N ASP A 317 -7.95 -10.95 -5.58
CA ASP A 317 -8.98 -11.29 -6.60
C ASP A 317 -8.43 -11.55 -8.02
N GLY A 318 -7.11 -11.50 -8.21
CA GLY A 318 -6.47 -11.75 -9.51
C GLY A 318 -6.76 -10.70 -10.60
N LYS A 319 -7.53 -9.63 -10.31
CA LYS A 319 -7.87 -8.61 -11.31
C LYS A 319 -6.68 -7.70 -11.61
N ALA A 320 -6.64 -7.14 -12.80
CA ALA A 320 -5.60 -6.20 -13.20
C ALA A 320 -5.64 -4.90 -12.36
N LYS A 321 -4.49 -4.46 -11.85
CA LYS A 321 -4.34 -3.20 -11.08
C LYS A 321 -4.63 -1.95 -11.92
N PHE A 322 -4.24 -1.99 -13.19
CA PHE A 322 -4.52 -0.94 -14.18
C PHE A 322 -5.04 -1.56 -15.48
N PRO A 323 -6.35 -1.85 -15.58
CA PRO A 323 -6.94 -2.42 -16.79
C PRO A 323 -7.06 -1.41 -17.95
N TYR A 324 -6.90 -0.11 -17.64
CA TYR A 324 -7.10 1.01 -18.56
C TYR A 324 -5.86 1.92 -18.59
N SER A 325 -4.94 1.64 -19.52
CA SER A 325 -3.65 2.33 -19.65
C SER A 325 -3.42 2.86 -21.07
N TRP A 326 -2.43 3.75 -21.22
CA TRP A 326 -1.90 4.15 -22.52
C TRP A 326 -0.51 3.55 -22.73
N LYS A 327 -0.34 2.68 -23.74
CA LYS A 327 0.94 2.06 -24.07
C LYS A 327 1.45 2.47 -25.44
N HIS A 328 2.70 2.91 -25.47
CA HIS A 328 3.51 3.03 -26.69
C HIS A 328 4.21 1.69 -26.99
N LYS A 329 4.26 1.32 -28.27
CA LYS A 329 4.99 0.15 -28.79
C LYS A 329 5.96 0.58 -29.90
N ARG A 330 6.94 -0.26 -30.19
CA ARG A 330 7.96 -0.05 -31.24
C ARG A 330 7.41 0.41 -32.59
N LYS A 331 6.27 -0.13 -33.03
CA LYS A 331 5.65 0.16 -34.34
C LYS A 331 4.69 1.35 -34.31
N ASN A 332 4.46 1.97 -33.15
CA ASN A 332 3.53 3.09 -33.03
C ASN A 332 4.19 4.39 -33.54
N SER A 333 3.35 5.36 -33.91
CA SER A 333 3.83 6.70 -34.29
C SER A 333 4.50 7.39 -33.11
N ASN A 334 5.50 8.25 -33.37
CA ASN A 334 6.16 9.06 -32.34
C ASN A 334 5.31 10.25 -31.82
N LYS A 335 4.05 10.39 -32.25
CA LYS A 335 3.14 11.45 -31.79
C LYS A 335 2.93 11.32 -30.27
N PRO A 336 3.00 12.41 -29.49
CA PRO A 336 2.82 12.36 -28.04
C PRO A 336 1.41 11.92 -27.65
N LEU A 337 1.30 11.33 -26.45
CA LEU A 337 0.06 11.35 -25.68
C LEU A 337 -0.12 12.78 -25.17
N LYS A 338 -1.20 13.45 -25.55
CA LYS A 338 -1.45 14.87 -25.27
C LYS A 338 -2.76 15.04 -24.50
N ILE A 339 -2.72 15.79 -23.40
CA ILE A 339 -3.85 16.08 -22.52
C ILE A 339 -3.95 17.59 -22.37
N LYS A 340 -5.13 18.16 -22.65
CA LYS A 340 -5.47 19.54 -22.30
C LYS A 340 -6.45 19.50 -21.14
N VAL A 341 -6.08 20.08 -20.01
CA VAL A 341 -6.81 19.96 -18.73
C VAL A 341 -6.77 21.27 -17.96
N TYR A 342 -7.86 21.62 -17.29
CA TYR A 342 -7.91 22.69 -16.30
C TYR A 342 -7.59 22.11 -14.92
N CYS A 343 -6.40 22.40 -14.39
CA CYS A 343 -5.93 21.87 -13.11
C CYS A 343 -4.87 22.79 -12.48
N ASN A 344 -4.54 22.57 -11.21
CA ASN A 344 -3.35 23.14 -10.55
C ASN A 344 -2.40 22.04 -10.02
N LYS A 345 -2.88 20.79 -9.92
CA LYS A 345 -2.05 19.60 -9.69
C LYS A 345 -2.20 18.62 -10.84
N PHE A 346 -1.09 18.00 -11.23
CA PHE A 346 -1.11 16.92 -12.21
C PHE A 346 -0.03 15.90 -11.92
N LEU A 347 -0.42 14.63 -11.79
CA LEU A 347 0.47 13.51 -11.52
C LEU A 347 0.44 12.52 -12.69
N VAL A 348 1.61 12.06 -13.10
CA VAL A 348 1.75 11.01 -14.12
C VAL A 348 2.16 9.71 -13.44
N VAL A 349 1.34 8.67 -13.60
CA VAL A 349 1.62 7.32 -13.10
C VAL A 349 2.11 6.47 -14.27
N TYR A 350 3.35 5.99 -14.21
CA TYR A 350 3.95 5.18 -15.26
C TYR A 350 4.46 3.84 -14.72
N LYS A 351 4.63 2.89 -15.64
CA LYS A 351 5.05 1.53 -15.31
C LYS A 351 6.57 1.38 -15.30
N LEU A 352 7.12 0.80 -14.23
CA LEU A 352 8.50 0.36 -14.14
C LEU A 352 8.61 -1.15 -14.40
N SER A 353 9.37 -1.57 -15.40
CA SER A 353 9.45 -2.96 -15.85
C SER A 353 10.89 -3.43 -16.03
N LYS A 354 11.17 -4.69 -15.72
CA LYS A 354 12.44 -5.37 -16.08
C LYS A 354 12.59 -5.73 -17.56
N ASN A 355 11.58 -5.46 -18.39
CA ASN A 355 11.70 -5.68 -19.83
C ASN A 355 12.61 -4.62 -20.47
N SER A 356 13.77 -5.02 -20.98
CA SER A 356 14.77 -4.17 -21.66
C SER A 356 14.26 -3.49 -22.94
N HIS A 357 13.10 -3.91 -23.46
CA HIS A 357 12.39 -3.21 -24.53
C HIS A 357 11.65 -1.96 -24.05
N THR A 358 11.53 -1.74 -22.74
CA THR A 358 10.95 -0.53 -22.16
C THR A 358 11.97 0.60 -22.21
N GLY A 359 11.53 1.79 -22.58
CA GLY A 359 12.41 2.95 -22.77
C GLY A 359 12.13 4.09 -21.80
N LYS A 360 12.67 5.25 -22.17
CA LYS A 360 12.47 6.52 -21.49
C LYS A 360 11.40 7.38 -22.19
N ALA A 361 10.66 8.16 -21.42
CA ALA A 361 9.70 9.15 -21.94
C ALA A 361 9.92 10.51 -21.29
N ASP A 362 9.71 11.57 -22.05
CA ASP A 362 9.71 12.95 -21.56
C ASP A 362 8.29 13.36 -21.18
N ILE A 363 8.15 13.96 -20.00
CA ILE A 363 6.94 14.66 -19.54
C ILE A 363 7.16 16.15 -19.77
N VAL A 364 6.28 16.75 -20.56
CA VAL A 364 6.33 18.16 -20.97
C VAL A 364 5.02 18.82 -20.55
N VAL A 365 5.10 20.02 -19.95
CA VAL A 365 3.94 20.84 -19.58
C VAL A 365 4.12 22.20 -20.25
N ASP A 366 3.12 22.62 -21.02
CA ASP A 366 3.09 23.91 -21.73
C ASP A 366 4.36 24.19 -22.55
N GLY A 367 4.83 23.15 -23.24
CA GLY A 367 6.05 23.20 -24.05
C GLY A 367 7.37 23.06 -23.28
N LYS A 368 7.36 23.18 -21.94
CA LYS A 368 8.55 23.02 -21.10
C LYS A 368 8.72 21.57 -20.63
N LYS A 369 9.89 20.99 -20.86
CA LYS A 369 10.22 19.65 -20.34
C LYS A 369 10.35 19.70 -18.82
N ILE A 370 9.55 18.89 -18.13
CA ILE A 370 9.58 18.76 -16.66
C ILE A 370 10.56 17.68 -16.24
N LYS A 371 10.45 16.47 -16.83
CA LYS A 371 11.29 15.34 -16.45
C LYS A 371 11.36 14.30 -17.56
N THR A 372 12.52 13.66 -17.70
CA THR A 372 12.65 12.40 -18.44
C THR A 372 12.55 11.25 -17.43
N VAL A 373 11.60 10.34 -17.64
CA VAL A 373 11.37 9.17 -16.78
C VAL A 373 11.83 7.89 -17.47
N ASN A 374 12.40 6.97 -16.72
CA ASN A 374 12.83 5.67 -17.21
C ASN A 374 11.82 4.58 -16.82
N GLY A 375 11.20 3.94 -17.80
CA GLY A 375 10.29 2.81 -17.58
C GLY A 375 11.00 1.48 -17.40
N TYR A 376 12.31 1.42 -17.60
CA TYR A 376 13.13 0.21 -17.40
C TYR A 376 13.95 0.29 -16.11
N ASN A 377 13.92 -0.79 -15.33
CA ASN A 377 14.85 -1.07 -14.24
C ASN A 377 14.97 -2.60 -14.10
N ARG A 378 16.18 -3.13 -13.89
CA ARG A 378 16.44 -4.57 -13.74
C ARG A 378 15.59 -5.21 -12.62
N ASP A 379 15.29 -4.46 -11.57
CA ASP A 379 14.52 -4.89 -10.40
C ASP A 379 13.02 -4.55 -10.54
N GLY A 380 12.61 -4.00 -11.69
CA GLY A 380 11.22 -3.60 -11.95
C GLY A 380 10.29 -4.80 -12.20
N TRP A 381 9.17 -4.85 -11.51
CA TRP A 381 8.23 -5.97 -11.59
C TRP A 381 6.85 -5.58 -12.17
N ASN A 382 6.80 -4.49 -12.95
CA ASN A 382 5.59 -3.81 -13.44
C ASN A 382 4.90 -2.93 -12.38
N ASN A 383 5.64 -2.47 -11.38
CA ASN A 383 5.16 -1.56 -10.37
C ASN A 383 4.96 -0.14 -10.90
N ALA A 384 4.15 0.65 -10.18
CA ALA A 384 3.87 2.02 -10.52
C ALA A 384 4.95 2.97 -10.00
N ARG A 385 5.23 4.02 -10.76
CA ARG A 385 6.03 5.18 -10.35
C ARG A 385 5.25 6.44 -10.67
N ILE A 386 5.44 7.48 -9.85
CA ILE A 386 4.63 8.69 -9.90
C ILE A 386 5.55 9.90 -10.06
N VAL A 387 5.14 10.83 -10.92
CA VAL A 387 5.77 12.16 -11.04
C VAL A 387 4.70 13.22 -10.83
N LEU A 388 4.95 14.14 -9.90
CA LEU A 388 4.20 15.38 -9.80
C LEU A 388 4.70 16.33 -10.91
N ALA A 389 3.92 16.46 -11.97
CA ALA A 389 4.26 17.23 -13.16
C ALA A 389 3.83 18.70 -13.05
N ILE A 390 2.74 18.97 -12.33
CA ILE A 390 2.22 20.32 -12.06
C ILE A 390 1.95 20.42 -10.57
N ASN A 391 2.49 21.44 -9.93
CA ASN A 391 2.26 21.77 -8.52
C ASN A 391 2.14 23.28 -8.34
N GLU A 392 1.00 23.83 -8.75
CA GLU A 392 0.74 25.27 -8.73
C GLU A 392 -0.37 25.61 -7.73
N GLN A 393 -0.48 26.89 -7.36
CA GLN A 393 -1.50 27.35 -6.42
C GLN A 393 -2.88 27.45 -7.08
N SER A 394 -2.96 28.14 -8.22
CA SER A 394 -4.22 28.42 -8.92
C SER A 394 -4.44 27.48 -10.10
N LYS A 395 -5.71 27.14 -10.38
CA LYS A 395 -6.06 26.31 -11.54
C LYS A 395 -5.94 27.13 -12.82
N LYS A 396 -5.36 26.52 -13.85
CA LYS A 396 -5.35 27.05 -15.21
C LYS A 396 -5.37 25.93 -16.23
N VAL A 397 -5.57 26.29 -17.50
CA VAL A 397 -5.56 25.31 -18.58
C VAL A 397 -4.12 25.00 -18.98
N HIS A 398 -3.74 23.74 -18.80
CA HIS A 398 -2.44 23.21 -19.17
C HIS A 398 -2.53 22.27 -20.35
N THR A 399 -1.43 22.17 -21.09
CA THR A 399 -1.17 21.16 -22.10
C THR A 399 -0.04 20.25 -21.64
N ILE A 400 -0.37 19.01 -21.30
CA ILE A 400 0.58 17.98 -20.90
C ILE A 400 0.85 17.07 -22.10
N GLU A 401 2.12 16.77 -22.33
CA GLU A 401 2.56 15.84 -23.37
C GLU A 401 3.51 14.80 -22.80
N ILE A 402 3.23 13.53 -23.10
CA ILE A 402 4.12 12.39 -22.85
C ILE A 402 4.59 11.87 -24.20
N ARG A 403 5.90 11.94 -24.42
CA ARG A 403 6.53 11.49 -25.68
C ARG A 403 7.72 10.60 -25.39
N MET A 404 7.99 9.65 -26.29
CA MET A 404 9.20 8.85 -26.19
C MET A 404 10.43 9.76 -26.30
N ALA A 405 11.38 9.60 -25.38
CA ALA A 405 12.59 10.42 -25.34
C ALA A 405 13.48 10.18 -26.58
N LYS A 406 14.41 11.10 -26.87
CA LYS A 406 15.42 10.91 -27.92
C LYS A 406 16.13 9.55 -27.74
N GLY A 407 16.35 8.82 -28.83
CA GLY A 407 16.91 7.47 -28.82
C GLY A 407 15.95 6.36 -28.35
N ASN A 408 14.76 6.68 -27.82
CA ASN A 408 13.81 5.70 -27.26
C ASN A 408 12.54 5.51 -28.10
N ARG A 409 12.47 6.14 -29.29
CA ARG A 409 11.31 6.11 -30.19
C ARG A 409 10.85 4.69 -30.60
N LYS A 410 11.77 3.72 -30.63
CA LYS A 410 11.48 2.31 -30.95
C LYS A 410 11.23 1.42 -29.71
N LYS A 411 11.11 2.00 -28.51
CA LYS A 411 10.89 1.28 -27.24
C LYS A 411 9.42 1.30 -26.80
N GLU A 412 9.08 0.43 -25.86
CA GLU A 412 7.79 0.45 -25.18
C GLU A 412 7.79 1.46 -24.02
N PHE A 413 6.64 2.04 -23.71
CA PHE A 413 6.42 2.81 -22.48
C PHE A 413 4.94 2.77 -22.12
N THR A 414 4.61 2.71 -20.83
CA THR A 414 3.22 2.63 -20.38
C THR A 414 2.94 3.69 -19.34
N VAL A 415 1.93 4.51 -19.62
CA VAL A 415 1.27 5.38 -18.65
C VAL A 415 0.08 4.62 -18.11
N LEU A 416 0.12 4.31 -16.82
CA LEU A 416 -0.88 3.51 -16.11
C LEU A 416 -2.13 4.32 -15.81
N ALA A 417 -1.94 5.56 -15.36
CA ALA A 417 -2.99 6.50 -14.99
C ALA A 417 -2.42 7.91 -14.88
N MET A 418 -3.29 8.89 -14.69
CA MET A 418 -2.90 10.24 -14.26
C MET A 418 -3.80 10.70 -13.12
N GLY A 419 -3.26 11.55 -12.25
CA GLY A 419 -3.99 12.27 -11.21
C GLY A 419 -4.13 13.74 -11.60
N TYR A 420 -5.27 14.36 -11.33
CA TYR A 420 -5.42 15.80 -11.51
C TYR A 420 -6.37 16.38 -10.46
N HIS A 421 -6.14 17.66 -10.12
CA HIS A 421 -7.02 18.47 -9.29
C HIS A 421 -7.27 19.81 -9.97
#